data_AF-A0ABD5P181-F1
#
_entry.id   AF-A0ABD5P181-F1
#
_cell.length_a   1.000
_cell.length_b   1.000
_cell.length_c   1.000
_cell.angle_alpha   90.00
_cell.angle_beta   90.00
_cell.angle_gamma   90.00
#
_symmetry.space_group_name_H-M   'P 1'
#
loop_
_entity.id
_entity.type
_entity.pdbx_description
1 polymer ?
#
loop_
_entity_poly.entity_id
_entity_poly.type
_entity_poly.pdbx_seq_one_letter_code
_entity_poly.pdbx_strand_id
1 'polypeptide(L)'
;MSTTSTEVGTVGNERETHHIAFVGDPGVGKTTIAALVTARLAERTRVQVTGEATQLVTDRDVTTDGALGVEWTVEDCPSGTKAIGSRAERLDTVFVVATPQTLERVVRYERVASRHDVDWFLLVNRFRESARDRLRTVDGPELAEYFYDDEEISSAIADGRVPVLSDWTVEAILIEAIQPDRQGAERALEALERGEQSIVDVEVEKRGDAAPLIDSFETAGYSAAYFECNCRCHDGHVLARRRLD
;
A
#
# COMPACT_ATOMS: atom_id res chain seq x y z
N MET A 1 24.50 18.46 -44.45
CA MET A 1 24.75 17.28 -43.61
C MET A 1 25.07 17.78 -42.23
N SER A 2 24.09 17.70 -41.33
CA SER A 2 24.31 17.86 -39.88
C SER A 2 23.37 16.85 -39.23
N THR A 3 23.96 15.78 -38.73
CA THR A 3 23.30 14.70 -38.01
C THR A 3 22.94 15.21 -36.62
N THR A 4 21.65 15.35 -36.35
CA THR A 4 21.15 15.50 -34.97
C THR A 4 21.31 14.16 -34.28
N SER A 5 22.27 14.07 -33.36
CA SER A 5 22.41 12.94 -32.45
C SER A 5 21.18 12.89 -31.55
N THR A 6 20.41 11.82 -31.67
CA THR A 6 19.41 11.42 -30.68
C THR A 6 20.16 11.06 -29.40
N GLU A 7 20.07 11.92 -28.38
CA GLU A 7 20.37 11.52 -27.00
C GLU A 7 19.34 10.47 -26.60
N VAL A 8 19.77 9.22 -26.60
CA VAL A 8 19.10 8.13 -25.91
C VAL A 8 19.22 8.47 -24.42
N GLY A 9 18.12 8.92 -23.83
CA GLY A 9 18.00 9.07 -22.39
C GLY A 9 18.40 7.76 -21.74
N THR A 10 19.50 7.78 -20.99
CA THR A 10 19.91 6.67 -20.14
C THR A 10 18.82 6.56 -19.08
N VAL A 11 17.98 5.53 -19.17
CA VAL A 11 16.99 5.21 -18.14
C VAL A 11 17.81 4.82 -16.91
N GLY A 12 17.94 5.76 -15.99
CA GLY A 12 18.57 5.53 -14.70
C GLY A 12 17.82 4.42 -13.99
N ASN A 13 18.58 3.57 -13.30
CA ASN A 13 18.11 2.47 -12.48
C ASN A 13 17.42 3.01 -11.21
N GLU A 14 16.37 3.82 -11.38
CA GLU A 14 15.62 4.43 -10.30
C GLU A 14 14.66 3.37 -9.75
N ARG A 15 14.90 2.96 -8.50
CA ARG A 15 13.94 2.15 -7.76
C ARG A 15 12.68 2.98 -7.57
N GLU A 16 11.55 2.43 -7.97
CA GLU A 16 10.25 3.05 -7.77
C GLU A 16 9.99 3.18 -6.27
N THR A 17 9.81 4.43 -5.82
CA THR A 17 9.55 4.75 -4.42
C THR A 17 8.09 5.14 -4.29
N HIS A 18 7.30 4.37 -3.54
CA HIS A 18 5.92 4.72 -3.23
C HIS A 18 5.83 5.46 -1.90
N HIS A 19 5.11 6.57 -1.91
CA HIS A 19 4.89 7.44 -0.76
C HIS A 19 3.47 7.29 -0.24
N ILE A 20 3.33 6.60 0.89
CA ILE A 20 2.03 6.35 1.53
C ILE A 20 1.92 7.10 2.85
N ALA A 21 0.71 7.59 3.16
CA ALA A 21 0.44 8.27 4.43
C ALA A 21 -0.74 7.67 5.19
N PHE A 22 -0.58 7.57 6.51
CA PHE A 22 -1.66 7.20 7.44
C PHE A 22 -2.23 8.45 8.10
N VAL A 23 -3.45 8.82 7.73
CA VAL A 23 -4.16 10.01 8.24
C VAL A 23 -5.42 9.61 9.00
N GLY A 24 -6.00 10.52 9.78
CA GLY A 24 -7.20 10.20 10.56
C GLY A 24 -7.33 11.03 11.82
N ASP A 25 -8.40 10.76 12.56
CA ASP A 25 -8.73 11.49 13.78
C ASP A 25 -7.72 11.23 14.91
N PRO A 26 -7.68 12.09 15.94
CA PRO A 26 -6.95 11.77 17.15
C PRO A 26 -7.42 10.44 17.76
N GLY A 27 -6.48 9.57 18.15
CA GLY A 27 -6.79 8.35 18.90
C GLY A 27 -7.33 7.16 18.11
N VAL A 28 -7.42 7.24 16.78
CA VAL A 28 -7.88 6.12 15.92
C VAL A 28 -6.84 5.02 15.68
N GLY A 29 -5.59 5.23 16.13
CA GLY A 29 -4.50 4.25 16.00
C GLY A 29 -3.70 4.32 14.71
N LYS A 30 -3.53 5.52 14.13
CA LYS A 30 -2.67 5.76 12.95
C LYS A 30 -1.26 5.22 13.15
N THR A 31 -0.60 5.64 14.23
CA THR A 31 0.76 5.21 14.61
C THR A 31 0.88 3.70 14.75
N THR A 32 -0.14 3.04 15.34
CA THR A 32 -0.19 1.59 15.43
C THR A 32 -0.19 0.94 14.05
N ILE A 33 -1.08 1.36 13.16
CA ILE A 33 -1.16 0.81 11.80
C ILE A 33 0.09 1.14 10.98
N ALA A 34 0.58 2.38 11.05
CA ALA A 34 1.78 2.80 10.33
C ALA A 34 3.00 1.96 10.76
N ALA A 35 3.18 1.72 12.06
CA ALA A 35 4.23 0.83 12.56
C ALA A 35 4.06 -0.62 12.08
N LEU A 36 2.83 -1.14 12.11
CA LEU A 36 2.53 -2.49 11.65
C LEU A 36 2.86 -2.69 10.16
N VAL A 37 2.39 -1.79 9.30
CA VAL A 37 2.65 -1.82 7.86
C VAL A 37 4.14 -1.65 7.58
N THR A 38 4.79 -0.69 8.24
CA THR A 38 6.24 -0.44 8.08
C THR A 38 7.07 -1.68 8.44
N ALA A 39 6.77 -2.34 9.56
CA ALA A 39 7.54 -3.49 10.00
C ALA A 39 7.45 -4.67 9.02
N ARG A 40 6.28 -4.88 8.41
CA ARG A 40 6.07 -5.93 7.41
C ARG A 40 6.68 -5.59 6.05
N LEU A 41 6.62 -4.32 5.65
CA LEU A 41 7.35 -3.80 4.49
C LEU A 41 8.85 -4.01 4.64
N ALA A 42 9.38 -3.70 5.82
CA ALA A 42 10.79 -3.86 6.15
C ALA A 42 11.28 -5.32 6.10
N GLU A 43 10.40 -6.33 6.11
CA GLU A 43 10.82 -7.73 5.96
C GLU A 43 11.23 -8.07 4.52
N ARG A 44 10.75 -7.31 3.52
CA ARG A 44 10.80 -7.68 2.10
C ARG A 44 11.38 -6.57 1.20
N THR A 45 11.36 -5.33 1.68
CA THR A 45 11.67 -4.12 0.90
C THR A 45 12.44 -3.10 1.74
N ARG A 46 12.99 -2.08 1.09
CA ARG A 46 13.49 -0.90 1.79
C ARG A 46 12.32 -0.02 2.18
N VAL A 47 12.29 0.42 3.43
CA VAL A 47 11.28 1.35 3.93
C VAL A 47 11.90 2.44 4.78
N GLN A 48 11.46 3.67 4.52
CA GLN A 48 11.70 4.85 5.35
C GLN A 48 10.39 5.20 6.06
N VAL A 49 10.46 5.45 7.37
CA VAL A 49 9.28 5.83 8.14
C VAL A 49 9.48 7.19 8.80
N THR A 50 8.41 7.99 8.83
CA THR A 50 8.39 9.28 9.51
C THR A 50 7.20 9.40 10.46
N GLY A 51 7.27 10.33 11.41
CA GLY A 51 6.21 10.55 12.41
C GLY A 51 6.40 9.71 13.68
N GLU A 52 5.33 9.54 14.46
CA GLU A 52 5.40 8.87 15.76
C GLU A 52 5.74 7.37 15.62
N ALA A 53 5.42 6.74 14.48
CA ALA A 53 5.74 5.34 14.19
C ALA A 53 7.26 5.02 14.25
N THR A 54 8.13 6.01 14.06
CA THR A 54 9.60 5.87 14.19
C THR A 54 10.04 5.42 15.59
N GLN A 55 9.20 5.61 16.60
CA GLN A 55 9.47 5.16 17.97
C GLN A 55 9.28 3.65 18.15
N LEU A 56 8.54 3.01 17.24
CA LEU A 56 8.20 1.59 17.29
C LEU A 56 8.97 0.77 16.25
N VAL A 57 9.27 1.39 15.10
CA VAL A 57 10.00 0.77 13.99
C VAL A 57 11.14 1.69 13.58
N THR A 58 12.34 1.15 13.50
CA THR A 58 13.48 1.86 12.90
C THR A 58 13.50 1.61 11.41
N ASP A 59 13.96 2.60 10.64
CA ASP A 59 14.30 2.41 9.23
C ASP A 59 15.13 1.13 9.07
N ARG A 60 14.77 0.33 8.06
CA ARG A 60 15.54 -0.86 7.73
C ARG A 60 15.95 -0.83 6.29
N ASP A 61 17.25 -0.92 6.12
CA ASP A 61 17.90 -1.14 4.84
C ASP A 61 18.07 -2.65 4.68
N VAL A 62 16.96 -3.36 4.42
CA VAL A 62 17.07 -4.79 4.11
C VAL A 62 17.57 -4.90 2.67
N THR A 63 18.86 -5.19 2.54
CA THR A 63 19.50 -5.61 1.27
C THR A 63 19.11 -7.04 0.93
N THR A 64 17.83 -7.39 1.06
CA THR A 64 17.31 -8.38 0.13
C THR A 64 17.29 -7.64 -1.20
N ASP A 65 17.83 -8.25 -2.26
CA ASP A 65 17.30 -8.01 -3.61
C ASP A 65 15.79 -8.28 -3.48
N GLY A 66 15.04 -7.26 -3.06
CA GLY A 66 13.61 -7.40 -2.79
C GLY A 66 13.03 -7.89 -4.09
N ALA A 67 12.25 -8.97 -4.05
CA ALA A 67 11.76 -9.64 -5.25
C ALA A 67 11.11 -8.69 -6.28
N LEU A 68 10.72 -7.49 -5.84
CA LEU A 68 10.16 -6.41 -6.64
C LEU A 68 10.93 -5.08 -6.62
N GLY A 69 12.08 -4.90 -5.96
CA GLY A 69 12.87 -3.65 -6.04
C GLY A 69 12.11 -2.33 -5.73
N VAL A 70 11.02 -2.41 -4.95
CA VAL A 70 10.19 -1.28 -4.53
C VAL A 70 10.76 -0.70 -3.24
N GLU A 71 10.79 0.63 -3.14
CA GLU A 71 11.08 1.34 -1.89
C GLU A 71 9.82 2.04 -1.39
N TRP A 72 9.70 2.16 -0.07
CA TRP A 72 8.52 2.77 0.55
C TRP A 72 8.93 3.94 1.42
N THR A 73 8.19 5.04 1.30
CA THR A 73 8.14 6.10 2.29
C THR A 73 6.80 6.03 3.00
N VAL A 74 6.83 5.74 4.30
CA VAL A 74 5.64 5.65 5.15
C VAL A 74 5.55 6.87 6.06
N GLU A 75 4.44 7.60 5.99
CA GLU A 75 4.19 8.76 6.85
C GLU A 75 3.10 8.49 7.88
N ASP A 76 3.48 8.41 9.16
CA ASP A 76 2.53 8.53 10.27
C ASP A 76 2.19 10.01 10.51
N CYS A 77 1.04 10.44 10.00
CA CYS A 77 0.71 11.85 9.95
C CYS A 77 0.08 12.38 11.25
N PRO A 78 0.28 13.68 11.55
CA PRO A 78 -0.51 14.37 12.58
C PRO A 78 -2.01 14.24 12.32
N SER A 79 -2.81 14.33 13.39
CA SER A 79 -4.26 14.14 13.28
C SER A 79 -4.96 15.24 12.50
N GLY A 80 -6.01 14.86 11.76
CA GLY A 80 -6.89 15.80 11.05
C GLY A 80 -6.56 15.98 9.56
N THR A 81 -7.50 16.59 8.84
CA THR A 81 -7.49 16.65 7.36
C THR A 81 -6.39 17.51 6.76
N LYS A 82 -5.84 18.46 7.54
CA LYS A 82 -4.72 19.31 7.09
C LYS A 82 -3.47 18.49 6.75
N ALA A 83 -3.33 17.28 7.32
CA ALA A 83 -2.19 16.42 7.08
C ALA A 83 -2.03 16.06 5.60
N ILE A 84 -3.14 15.80 4.89
CA ILE A 84 -3.15 15.48 3.45
C ILE A 84 -2.69 16.71 2.66
N GLY A 85 -3.38 17.84 2.79
CA GLY A 85 -3.12 19.02 1.96
C GLY A 85 -1.69 19.58 2.08
N SER A 86 -1.05 19.46 3.25
CA SER A 86 0.35 19.88 3.42
C SER A 86 1.39 18.96 2.75
N ARG A 87 0.96 17.83 2.19
CA ARG A 87 1.82 16.75 1.67
C ARG A 87 1.38 16.22 0.31
N ALA A 88 0.27 16.72 -0.23
CA ALA A 88 -0.39 16.17 -1.41
C ALA A 88 0.56 15.95 -2.60
N GLU A 89 1.47 16.88 -2.85
CA GLU A 89 2.40 16.83 -4.00
C GLU A 89 3.44 15.69 -3.93
N ARG A 90 3.55 15.01 -2.80
CA ARG A 90 4.53 13.93 -2.57
C ARG A 90 3.88 12.63 -2.11
N LEU A 91 2.56 12.54 -2.10
CA LEU A 91 1.85 11.34 -1.67
C LEU A 91 1.21 10.69 -2.88
N ASP A 92 1.49 9.41 -3.07
CA ASP A 92 0.81 8.60 -4.07
C ASP A 92 -0.52 8.12 -3.49
N THR A 93 -0.52 7.65 -2.24
CA THR A 93 -1.70 7.07 -1.60
C THR A 93 -1.87 7.53 -0.15
N VAL A 94 -3.11 7.75 0.26
CA VAL A 94 -3.50 8.07 1.63
C VAL A 94 -4.42 7.01 2.21
N PHE A 95 -3.97 6.34 3.25
CA PHE A 95 -4.81 5.48 4.08
C PHE A 95 -5.48 6.30 5.18
N VAL A 96 -6.80 6.47 5.07
CA VAL A 96 -7.61 7.12 6.10
C VAL A 96 -7.96 6.10 7.17
N VAL A 97 -7.31 6.21 8.33
CA VAL A 97 -7.58 5.38 9.50
C VAL A 97 -8.77 5.91 10.27
N ALA A 98 -9.74 5.04 10.51
CA ALA A 98 -10.91 5.30 11.32
C ALA A 98 -11.14 4.17 12.33
N THR A 99 -12.00 4.42 13.30
CA THR A 99 -12.62 3.37 14.13
C THR A 99 -14.09 3.28 13.77
N PRO A 100 -14.81 2.20 14.14
CA PRO A 100 -16.26 2.14 14.00
C PRO A 100 -16.97 3.42 14.46
N GLN A 101 -16.50 4.04 15.55
CA GLN A 101 -17.09 5.26 16.14
C GLN A 101 -16.90 6.52 15.29
N THR A 102 -15.87 6.56 14.43
CA THR A 102 -15.48 7.74 13.66
C THR A 102 -15.75 7.60 12.16
N LEU A 103 -16.36 6.50 11.70
CA LEU A 103 -16.59 6.21 10.27
C LEU A 103 -17.32 7.35 9.53
N GLU A 104 -18.38 7.92 10.12
CA GLU A 104 -19.14 9.04 9.50
C GLU A 104 -18.29 10.29 9.27
N ARG A 105 -17.12 10.39 9.91
CA ARG A 105 -16.19 11.49 9.77
C ARG A 105 -15.11 11.22 8.71
N VAL A 106 -15.16 10.12 7.97
CA VAL A 106 -14.17 9.83 6.92
C VAL A 106 -14.36 10.75 5.71
N VAL A 107 -15.61 11.11 5.40
CA VAL A 107 -15.99 11.99 4.26
C VAL A 107 -15.27 13.35 4.22
N ARG A 108 -14.72 13.84 5.34
CA ARG A 108 -13.91 15.07 5.33
C ARG A 108 -12.48 14.86 4.80
N TYR A 109 -11.95 13.65 4.90
CA TYR A 109 -10.64 13.29 4.37
C TYR A 109 -10.74 13.07 2.87
N GLU A 110 -11.78 12.37 2.41
CA GLU A 110 -12.17 12.24 1.00
C GLU A 110 -12.11 13.58 0.27
N ARG A 111 -12.87 14.57 0.76
CA ARG A 111 -12.93 15.90 0.12
C ARG A 111 -11.57 16.58 -0.03
N VAL A 112 -10.61 16.24 0.81
CA VAL A 112 -9.25 16.78 0.72
C VAL A 112 -8.41 15.93 -0.21
N ALA A 113 -8.43 14.60 -0.11
CA ALA A 113 -7.74 13.69 -1.03
C ALA A 113 -8.16 13.95 -2.48
N SER A 114 -9.47 13.94 -2.79
CA SER A 114 -9.99 14.17 -4.14
C SER A 114 -9.72 15.58 -4.66
N ARG A 115 -9.58 16.59 -3.78
CA ARG A 115 -9.19 17.95 -4.22
C ARG A 115 -7.75 18.01 -4.73
N HIS A 116 -6.92 17.11 -4.20
CA HIS A 116 -5.50 17.04 -4.47
C HIS A 116 -5.13 15.92 -5.44
N ASP A 117 -6.12 15.18 -5.95
CA ASP A 117 -5.93 14.04 -6.87
C ASP A 117 -5.00 12.97 -6.29
N VAL A 118 -5.16 12.69 -4.99
CA VAL A 118 -4.39 11.65 -4.27
C VAL A 118 -5.29 10.44 -4.05
N ASP A 119 -4.78 9.25 -4.39
CA ASP A 119 -5.50 7.99 -4.16
C ASP A 119 -5.71 7.78 -2.66
N TRP A 120 -6.85 7.19 -2.29
CA TRP A 120 -7.20 7.10 -0.89
C TRP A 120 -8.10 5.91 -0.57
N PHE A 121 -7.81 5.27 0.57
CA PHE A 121 -8.49 4.05 1.01
C PHE A 121 -8.85 4.10 2.49
N LEU A 122 -9.89 3.36 2.90
CA LEU A 122 -10.27 3.21 4.31
C LEU A 122 -9.45 2.12 5.00
N LEU A 123 -8.95 2.43 6.20
CA LEU A 123 -8.55 1.41 7.17
C LEU A 123 -9.40 1.53 8.43
N VAL A 124 -10.09 0.46 8.81
CA VAL A 124 -10.94 0.45 10.00
C VAL A 124 -10.24 -0.27 11.14
N ASN A 125 -9.71 0.50 12.08
CA ASN A 125 -9.07 -0.01 13.28
C ASN A 125 -10.08 -0.32 14.40
N ARG A 126 -9.71 -1.22 15.32
CA ARG A 126 -10.54 -1.67 16.45
C ARG A 126 -11.92 -2.15 15.98
N PHE A 127 -11.93 -2.83 14.85
CA PHE A 127 -13.15 -3.37 14.27
C PHE A 127 -13.70 -4.49 15.16
N ARG A 128 -15.02 -4.52 15.28
CA ARG A 128 -15.77 -5.60 15.93
C ARG A 128 -16.88 -6.00 14.99
N GLU A 129 -17.24 -7.28 14.96
CA GLU A 129 -18.30 -7.78 14.06
C GLU A 129 -19.63 -7.04 14.22
N SER A 130 -19.95 -6.57 15.43
CA SER A 130 -21.14 -5.74 15.68
C SER A 130 -21.15 -4.40 14.95
N ALA A 131 -20.01 -3.93 14.44
CA ALA A 131 -19.89 -2.71 13.65
C ALA A 131 -20.05 -2.94 12.14
N ARG A 132 -20.21 -4.18 11.68
CA ARG A 132 -20.27 -4.54 10.26
C ARG A 132 -21.39 -3.82 9.51
N ASP A 133 -22.58 -3.75 10.11
CA ASP A 133 -23.71 -3.05 9.48
C ASP A 133 -23.48 -1.55 9.39
N ARG A 134 -22.79 -0.96 10.37
CA ARG A 134 -22.40 0.45 10.30
C ARG A 134 -21.44 0.70 9.15
N LEU A 135 -20.45 -0.17 8.95
CA LEU A 135 -19.51 -0.05 7.84
C LEU A 135 -20.21 -0.08 6.47
N ARG A 136 -21.22 -0.95 6.31
CA ARG A 136 -22.03 -1.04 5.08
C ARG A 136 -22.83 0.23 4.76
N THR A 137 -23.11 1.05 5.76
CA THR A 137 -23.90 2.29 5.60
C THR A 137 -23.03 3.52 5.36
N VAL A 138 -21.70 3.37 5.37
CA VAL A 138 -20.77 4.47 5.14
C VAL A 138 -20.63 4.67 3.65
N ASP A 139 -21.15 5.79 3.15
CA ASP A 139 -20.70 6.35 1.88
C ASP A 139 -19.27 6.85 2.09
N GLY A 140 -18.31 6.33 1.32
CA GLY A 140 -16.91 6.65 1.54
C GLY A 140 -15.96 5.85 0.64
N PRO A 141 -14.66 5.84 0.99
CA PRO A 141 -13.63 5.21 0.18
C PRO A 141 -13.81 3.71 0.13
N GLU A 142 -13.18 3.11 -0.86
CA GLU A 142 -12.95 1.67 -0.87
C GLU A 142 -12.24 1.24 0.43
N LEU A 143 -12.76 0.17 1.01
CA LEU A 143 -12.20 -0.42 2.21
C LEU A 143 -10.96 -1.23 1.84
N ALA A 144 -9.78 -0.72 2.18
CA ALA A 144 -8.56 -1.51 2.04
C ALA A 144 -8.52 -2.65 3.07
N GLU A 145 -8.81 -2.35 4.35
CA GLU A 145 -8.68 -3.36 5.41
C GLU A 145 -9.40 -3.01 6.72
N TYR A 146 -9.72 -4.02 7.52
CA TYR A 146 -10.12 -3.89 8.92
C TYR A 146 -9.13 -4.59 9.87
N PHE A 147 -8.75 -3.88 10.93
CA PHE A 147 -7.95 -4.41 12.03
C PHE A 147 -8.90 -4.68 13.20
N TYR A 148 -9.02 -5.93 13.60
CA TYR A 148 -9.86 -6.30 14.73
C TYR A 148 -9.37 -5.67 16.04
N ASP A 149 -10.31 -5.40 16.93
CA ASP A 149 -10.02 -5.00 18.29
C ASP A 149 -9.36 -6.16 19.04
N ASP A 150 -8.06 -6.00 19.31
CA ASP A 150 -7.20 -7.05 19.84
C ASP A 150 -6.37 -6.50 21.03
N GLU A 151 -6.47 -7.20 22.16
CA GLU A 151 -5.74 -6.86 23.39
C GLU A 151 -4.23 -7.11 23.24
N GLU A 152 -3.80 -8.05 22.39
CA GLU A 152 -2.39 -8.30 22.11
C GLU A 152 -1.77 -7.12 21.35
N ILE A 153 -2.51 -6.56 20.37
CA ILE A 153 -2.12 -5.34 19.66
C ILE A 153 -1.95 -4.19 20.65
N SER A 154 -2.94 -3.99 21.51
CA SER A 154 -2.91 -2.91 22.50
C SER A 154 -1.76 -3.06 23.49
N SER A 155 -1.49 -4.29 23.96
CA SER A 155 -0.42 -4.60 24.90
C SER A 155 0.97 -4.42 24.27
N ALA A 156 1.17 -4.89 23.04
CA ALA A 156 2.44 -4.72 22.34
C ALA A 156 2.79 -3.24 22.14
N ILE A 157 1.82 -2.40 21.76
CA ILE A 157 2.04 -0.96 21.61
C ILE A 157 2.34 -0.29 22.95
N ALA A 158 1.64 -0.68 24.03
CA ALA A 158 1.93 -0.17 25.38
C ALA A 158 3.36 -0.50 25.84
N ASP A 159 3.88 -1.64 25.40
CA ASP A 159 5.26 -2.08 25.65
C ASP A 159 6.29 -1.48 24.68
N GLY A 160 5.89 -0.59 23.77
CA GLY A 160 6.77 0.00 22.77
C GLY A 160 7.27 -0.99 21.71
N ARG A 161 6.49 -2.04 21.44
CA ARG A 161 6.82 -3.08 20.46
C ARG A 161 5.83 -3.08 19.30
N VAL A 162 6.30 -3.50 18.13
CA VAL A 162 5.42 -3.77 16.98
C VAL A 162 4.59 -5.02 17.28
N PRO A 163 3.25 -4.95 17.21
CA PRO A 163 2.42 -6.13 17.35
C PRO A 163 2.63 -7.11 16.19
N VAL A 164 2.37 -8.39 16.45
CA VAL A 164 2.36 -9.41 15.39
C VAL A 164 0.97 -9.43 14.77
N LEU A 165 0.92 -9.34 13.44
CA LEU A 165 -0.28 -9.63 12.65
C LEU A 165 -0.07 -10.91 11.84
N SER A 166 -1.13 -11.47 11.30
CA SER A 166 -0.97 -12.35 10.13
C SER A 166 -0.30 -11.58 8.99
N ASP A 167 0.56 -12.25 8.21
CA ASP A 167 1.29 -11.64 7.08
C ASP A 167 0.35 -10.94 6.07
N TRP A 168 -0.90 -11.41 5.98
CA TRP A 168 -1.92 -11.06 4.98
C TRP A 168 -2.50 -9.63 5.04
N THR A 169 -2.53 -9.00 6.22
CA THR A 169 -3.17 -7.68 6.41
C THR A 169 -2.37 -6.54 5.75
N VAL A 170 -1.06 -6.70 5.66
CA VAL A 170 -0.20 -5.68 5.06
C VAL A 170 -0.24 -5.79 3.54
N GLU A 171 -0.32 -7.00 3.00
CA GLU A 171 -0.32 -7.23 1.55
C GLU A 171 -1.47 -6.49 0.86
N ALA A 172 -2.69 -6.51 1.43
CA ALA A 172 -3.82 -5.74 0.92
C ALA A 172 -3.51 -4.23 0.82
N ILE A 173 -2.92 -3.64 1.86
CA ILE A 173 -2.53 -2.22 1.88
C ILE A 173 -1.51 -1.91 0.78
N LEU A 174 -0.57 -2.82 0.51
CA LEU A 174 0.45 -2.59 -0.52
C LEU A 174 -0.13 -2.64 -1.92
N ILE A 175 -1.00 -3.62 -2.16
CA ILE A 175 -1.67 -3.81 -3.45
C ILE A 175 -2.47 -2.56 -3.82
N GLU A 176 -3.29 -2.07 -2.90
CA GLU A 176 -4.13 -0.88 -3.14
C GLU A 176 -3.27 0.38 -3.37
N ALA A 177 -2.10 0.48 -2.74
CA ALA A 177 -1.17 1.60 -2.97
C ALA A 177 -0.39 1.48 -4.29
N ILE A 178 -0.12 0.28 -4.77
CA ILE A 178 0.66 0.04 -5.99
C ILE A 178 -0.21 0.18 -7.23
N GLN A 179 -1.43 -0.35 -7.19
CA GLN A 179 -2.32 -0.31 -8.34
C GLN A 179 -3.79 -0.23 -7.90
N PRO A 180 -4.28 1.00 -7.63
CA PRO A 180 -5.68 1.22 -7.24
C PRO A 180 -6.67 0.73 -8.31
N ASP A 181 -6.29 0.79 -9.59
CA ASP A 181 -7.10 0.29 -10.71
C ASP A 181 -6.71 -1.14 -11.09
N ARG A 182 -7.44 -2.14 -10.60
CA ARG A 182 -7.17 -3.56 -10.91
C ARG A 182 -7.31 -3.86 -12.39
N GLN A 183 -6.32 -4.55 -12.96
CA GLN A 183 -6.26 -4.89 -14.39
C GLN A 183 -6.21 -6.39 -14.61
N GLY A 184 -6.77 -6.84 -15.74
CA GLY A 184 -6.55 -8.21 -16.21
C GLY A 184 -5.14 -8.40 -16.74
N ALA A 185 -4.65 -9.65 -16.72
CA ALA A 185 -3.28 -10.01 -17.09
C ALA A 185 -2.79 -9.44 -18.44
N GLU A 186 -3.63 -9.49 -19.48
CA GLU A 186 -3.28 -8.97 -20.81
C GLU A 186 -3.05 -7.46 -20.80
N ARG A 187 -3.96 -6.69 -20.17
CA ARG A 187 -3.85 -5.24 -20.03
C ARG A 187 -2.63 -4.85 -19.20
N ALA A 188 -2.38 -5.59 -18.11
CA ALA A 188 -1.24 -5.37 -17.23
C ALA A 188 0.10 -5.60 -17.97
N LEU A 189 0.19 -6.67 -18.78
CA LEU A 189 1.36 -6.92 -19.61
C LEU A 189 1.56 -5.81 -20.67
N GLU A 190 0.48 -5.40 -21.36
CA GLU A 190 0.54 -4.29 -22.32
C GLU A 190 0.98 -2.98 -21.66
N ALA A 191 0.53 -2.70 -20.44
CA ALA A 191 0.89 -1.50 -19.70
C ALA A 191 2.40 -1.48 -19.38
N LEU A 192 2.96 -2.62 -18.95
CA LEU A 192 4.41 -2.77 -18.75
C LEU A 192 5.21 -2.63 -20.06
N GLU A 193 4.75 -3.26 -21.13
CA GLU A 193 5.42 -3.24 -22.44
C GLU A 193 5.46 -1.83 -23.03
N ARG A 194 4.35 -1.10 -22.96
CA ARG A 194 4.26 0.30 -23.43
C ARG A 194 4.95 1.28 -22.49
N GLY A 195 5.28 0.85 -21.27
CA GLY A 195 5.80 1.73 -20.22
C GLY A 195 4.76 2.72 -19.72
N GLU A 196 3.48 2.38 -19.85
CA GLU A 196 2.37 3.11 -19.22
C GLU A 196 2.48 2.97 -17.68
N GLN A 197 2.96 1.83 -17.21
CA GLN A 197 3.21 1.55 -15.80
C GLN A 197 4.57 0.87 -15.61
N SER A 198 5.24 1.16 -14.50
CA SER A 198 6.51 0.54 -14.09
C SER A 198 6.30 -0.76 -13.29
N ILE A 199 5.15 -0.84 -12.62
CA ILE A 199 4.66 -1.98 -11.84
C ILE A 199 3.18 -2.19 -12.16
N VAL A 200 2.75 -3.45 -12.16
CA VAL A 200 1.36 -3.83 -12.31
C VAL A 200 0.95 -4.88 -11.28
N ASP A 201 -0.34 -4.90 -10.97
CA ASP A 201 -1.02 -5.87 -10.14
C ASP A 201 -2.11 -6.57 -10.95
N VAL A 202 -2.15 -7.90 -10.84
CA VAL A 202 -3.16 -8.74 -11.46
C VAL A 202 -3.83 -9.59 -10.39
N GLU A 203 -5.14 -9.43 -10.28
CA GLU A 203 -5.97 -10.23 -9.41
C GLU A 203 -5.96 -11.71 -9.84
N VAL A 204 -5.84 -12.59 -8.87
CA VAL A 204 -5.81 -14.04 -9.03
C VAL A 204 -6.95 -14.66 -8.22
N GLU A 205 -7.97 -15.13 -8.94
CA GLU A 205 -9.14 -15.81 -8.38
C GLU A 205 -8.76 -17.05 -7.56
N LYS A 206 -7.84 -17.87 -8.07
CA LYS A 206 -7.36 -19.10 -7.41
C LYS A 206 -5.86 -19.15 -7.36
N ARG A 207 -5.28 -19.55 -6.23
CA ARG A 207 -3.83 -19.66 -6.04
C ARG A 207 -3.13 -20.49 -7.13
N GLY A 208 -3.80 -21.50 -7.68
CA GLY A 208 -3.27 -22.33 -8.76
C GLY A 208 -3.01 -21.56 -10.07
N ASP A 209 -3.67 -20.43 -10.27
CA ASP A 209 -3.55 -19.60 -11.47
C ASP A 209 -2.38 -18.60 -11.36
N ALA A 210 -1.80 -18.43 -10.17
CA ALA A 210 -0.68 -17.51 -9.94
C ALA A 210 0.61 -17.95 -10.64
N ALA A 211 0.96 -19.25 -10.60
CA ALA A 211 2.22 -19.72 -11.17
C ALA A 211 2.29 -19.54 -12.70
N PRO A 212 1.27 -19.92 -13.50
CA PRO A 212 1.25 -19.63 -14.94
C PRO A 212 1.35 -18.12 -15.26
N LEU A 213 0.80 -17.27 -14.39
CA LEU A 213 0.83 -15.83 -14.56
C LEU A 213 2.19 -15.23 -14.22
N ILE A 214 2.86 -15.70 -13.15
CA ILE A 214 4.26 -15.36 -12.87
C ILE A 214 5.13 -15.77 -14.05
N ASP A 215 5.00 -17.02 -14.53
CA ASP A 215 5.78 -17.53 -15.65
C ASP A 215 5.59 -16.68 -16.92
N SER A 216 4.38 -16.17 -17.17
CA SER A 216 4.11 -15.33 -18.35
C SER A 216 4.83 -13.98 -18.26
N PHE A 217 4.76 -13.30 -17.11
CA PHE A 217 5.50 -12.06 -16.87
C PHE A 217 7.02 -12.28 -16.92
N GLU A 218 7.52 -13.34 -16.30
CA GLU A 218 8.95 -13.66 -16.30
C GLU A 218 9.48 -14.01 -17.70
N THR A 219 8.68 -14.73 -18.50
CA THR A 219 9.00 -15.02 -19.91
C THR A 219 9.05 -13.75 -20.75
N ALA A 220 8.20 -12.78 -20.46
CA ALA A 220 8.22 -11.46 -21.08
C ALA A 220 9.35 -10.54 -20.57
N GLY A 221 10.20 -11.02 -19.65
CA GLY A 221 11.36 -10.30 -19.15
C GLY A 221 11.12 -9.46 -17.89
N TYR A 222 9.97 -9.63 -17.24
CA TYR A 222 9.62 -8.92 -16.02
C TYR A 222 10.01 -9.72 -14.76
N SER A 223 10.05 -9.06 -13.61
CA SER A 223 10.06 -9.73 -12.30
C SER A 223 8.62 -9.81 -11.81
N ALA A 224 8.20 -10.96 -11.28
CA ALA A 224 6.86 -11.12 -10.75
C ALA A 224 6.85 -11.92 -9.44
N ALA A 225 5.88 -11.61 -8.56
CA ALA A 225 5.70 -12.31 -7.29
C ALA A 225 4.22 -12.37 -6.91
N TYR A 226 3.84 -13.44 -6.20
CA TYR A 226 2.48 -13.65 -5.71
C TYR A 226 2.32 -13.20 -4.25
N PHE A 227 1.18 -12.60 -3.95
CA PHE A 227 0.74 -12.14 -2.63
C PHE A 227 -0.69 -12.63 -2.36
N GLU A 228 -1.01 -12.98 -1.12
CA GLU A 228 -2.32 -13.50 -0.76
C GLU A 228 -3.31 -12.34 -0.50
N CYS A 229 -4.57 -12.45 -0.94
CA CYS A 229 -5.56 -11.38 -0.73
C CYS A 229 -6.41 -11.63 0.52
N ASN A 230 -6.60 -10.60 1.35
CA ASN A 230 -7.42 -10.69 2.55
C ASN A 230 -8.93 -10.38 2.33
N CYS A 231 -9.34 -9.89 1.16
CA CYS A 231 -10.76 -9.56 0.91
C CYS A 231 -11.67 -10.80 0.96
N ARG A 232 -11.11 -12.02 0.88
CA ARG A 232 -11.82 -13.31 0.72
C ARG A 232 -12.73 -13.36 -0.50
N CYS A 233 -12.53 -12.44 -1.44
CA CYS A 233 -13.22 -12.34 -2.70
C CYS A 233 -12.48 -13.11 -3.80
N HIS A 234 -11.15 -13.22 -3.69
CA HIS A 234 -10.25 -14.00 -4.54
C HIS A 234 -9.02 -14.47 -3.71
N ASP A 235 -8.22 -15.39 -4.25
CA ASP A 235 -7.11 -16.01 -3.52
C ASP A 235 -5.85 -15.11 -3.41
N GLY A 236 -5.58 -14.23 -4.37
CA GLY A 236 -4.41 -13.35 -4.28
C GLY A 236 -4.13 -12.47 -5.48
N HIS A 237 -2.89 -12.01 -5.57
CA HIS A 237 -2.43 -11.01 -6.53
C HIS A 237 -1.06 -11.39 -7.06
N VAL A 238 -0.81 -11.15 -8.35
CA VAL A 238 0.53 -11.21 -8.92
C VAL A 238 0.97 -9.79 -9.25
N LEU A 239 1.98 -9.32 -8.53
CA LEU A 239 2.65 -8.06 -8.85
C LEU A 239 3.79 -8.35 -9.84
N ALA A 240 3.86 -7.58 -10.93
CA ALA A 240 4.90 -7.69 -11.94
C ALA A 240 5.51 -6.32 -12.29
N ARG A 241 6.81 -6.28 -12.61
CA ARG A 241 7.51 -5.04 -12.96
C ARG A 241 8.69 -5.25 -13.90
N ARG A 242 9.20 -4.16 -14.46
CA ARG A 242 10.51 -4.16 -15.15
C ARG A 242 11.64 -4.57 -14.22
N ARG A 243 12.48 -5.49 -14.68
CA ARG A 243 13.73 -5.88 -14.01
C ARG A 243 14.63 -4.65 -13.90
N LEU A 244 15.16 -4.42 -12.71
CA LEU A 244 16.22 -3.45 -12.49
C LEU A 244 17.53 -4.12 -12.91
N ASP A 245 18.19 -3.59 -13.94
CA ASP A 245 19.48 -4.09 -14.42
C ASP A 245 20.64 -3.83 -13.44
#